data_AF-A0A0A1U2J0-F1
#
_entry.id   AF-A0A0A1U2J0-F1
#
_cell.length_a   1.000
_cell.length_b   1.000
_cell.length_c   1.000
_cell.angle_alpha   90.00
_cell.angle_beta   90.00
_cell.angle_gamma   90.00
#
_symmetry.space_group_name_H-M   'P 1'
#
loop_
_entity.id
_entity.type
_entity.pdbx_description
1 polymer ?
#
loop_
_entity_poly.entity_id
_entity_poly.type
_entity_poly.pdbx_seq_one_letter_code
_entity_poly.pdbx_strand_id
1 'polypeptide(L)'
;MSIPIDIQNASEDKITTSNVIPPISENEPKPIQMEVEQDTLSQNIQTNVKIEKIEEGKNQTSTKLTDTQDEKKCGVVRPKPAKPKKVLIQLTKRKDYQGVVEAVKFPNEGIVLLHGRRVTVNNVIPGQVVQFNLLKVGTSKCEGYLQKVIKKSDLEDVDNVCKHNDECGGCTYQSMGYPHQLKLKADQVQRVLEKKVKDFTFEGILPSPVTIGYRNRMDFTFGDRMKGGELECGLHKMGHYNSTITVDDCRIVDEDFITILKFNVDYFRRLHVDFYHKKEHKGVLRNLIVRKAMKTGEIMCVLITTTQMSIDEEQYKTALLNLKLKGTLRSIIHTLYDSQIDECGSEKDIVLYGNTYINEELLGLHFKISPLTFFQTNSLGAEVLYSKVREFIQSTPNDTVFDLYCGTGTITQILAPVCKEITGVEIVERAVEDARKNAELNKLKNCKFIAGDVLKVLDSLKEQKPGLIVVDPPRGGINPKALQKIVEFGAERIVYVSCMPTTLVRDLEKMESSGYKLQKVCCVDMFPNTYHVETVCLLNKQK
;
A
#
# COMPACT_ATOMS: atom_id res chain seq x y z
N MET A 1 -5.75 -24.22 -52.46
CA MET A 1 -4.43 -24.85 -52.19
C MET A 1 -3.84 -24.12 -51.01
N SER A 2 -3.92 -24.76 -49.86
CA SER A 2 -3.57 -24.23 -48.56
C SER A 2 -2.40 -25.05 -48.05
N ILE A 3 -1.25 -24.44 -47.73
CA ILE A 3 -0.25 -24.98 -46.80
C ILE A 3 0.41 -23.78 -46.08
N PRO A 4 0.70 -23.90 -44.77
CA PRO A 4 0.78 -22.79 -43.82
C PRO A 4 2.21 -22.43 -43.42
N ILE A 5 2.37 -21.30 -42.70
CA ILE A 5 3.63 -20.87 -42.09
C ILE A 5 3.61 -21.27 -40.62
N ASP A 6 4.50 -22.20 -40.28
CA ASP A 6 4.89 -22.60 -38.93
C ASP A 6 5.56 -21.42 -38.20
N ILE A 7 5.03 -21.07 -37.02
CA ILE A 7 5.75 -20.29 -36.02
C ILE A 7 6.09 -21.25 -34.87
N GLN A 8 7.36 -21.62 -34.78
CA GLN A 8 7.90 -22.43 -33.71
C GLN A 8 7.89 -21.66 -32.37
N ASN A 9 7.26 -22.28 -31.38
CA ASN A 9 7.21 -21.90 -29.98
C ASN A 9 8.62 -21.82 -29.36
N ALA A 10 8.96 -20.66 -28.79
CA ALA A 10 9.98 -20.53 -27.77
C ALA A 10 9.31 -20.57 -26.40
N SER A 11 9.80 -21.46 -25.55
CA SER A 11 9.31 -21.85 -24.23
C SER A 11 9.10 -20.68 -23.26
N GLU A 12 7.85 -20.46 -22.85
CA GLU A 12 7.48 -19.68 -21.67
C GLU A 12 7.50 -20.59 -20.43
N ASP A 13 8.39 -20.27 -19.49
CA ASP A 13 8.42 -20.89 -18.17
C ASP A 13 7.19 -20.48 -17.36
N LYS A 14 6.33 -21.47 -17.12
CA LYS A 14 5.12 -21.39 -16.31
C LYS A 14 5.43 -21.02 -14.85
N ILE A 15 5.12 -19.79 -14.44
CA ILE A 15 4.83 -19.47 -13.04
C ILE A 15 3.35 -19.74 -12.81
N THR A 16 3.04 -20.93 -12.32
CA THR A 16 1.68 -21.34 -11.94
C THR A 16 1.33 -20.73 -10.58
N THR A 17 0.43 -19.75 -10.55
CA THR A 17 -0.25 -19.33 -9.32
C THR A 17 -1.49 -20.20 -9.11
N SER A 18 -1.32 -21.38 -8.52
CA SER A 18 -2.42 -22.21 -8.03
C SER A 18 -2.67 -21.94 -6.54
N ASN A 19 -3.50 -20.94 -6.23
CA ASN A 19 -4.21 -20.89 -4.94
C ASN A 19 -5.65 -21.37 -5.15
N VAL A 20 -5.78 -22.65 -5.52
CA VAL A 20 -7.04 -23.39 -5.43
C VAL A 20 -7.03 -24.10 -4.09
N ILE A 21 -7.90 -23.69 -3.17
CA ILE A 21 -8.13 -24.39 -1.90
C ILE A 21 -8.83 -25.72 -2.25
N PRO A 22 -8.22 -26.89 -2.01
CA PRO A 22 -8.93 -28.16 -2.17
C PRO A 22 -9.91 -28.35 -0.98
N PRO A 23 -11.03 -29.07 -1.16
CA PRO A 23 -11.85 -29.47 -0.02
C PRO A 23 -11.06 -30.53 0.77
N ILE A 24 -10.63 -30.20 1.99
CA ILE A 24 -9.91 -31.15 2.84
C ILE A 24 -10.84 -31.66 3.93
N SER A 25 -10.86 -32.99 4.00
CA SER A 25 -11.63 -33.84 4.88
C SER A 25 -11.45 -33.56 6.37
N GLU A 26 -12.49 -33.89 7.13
CA GLU A 26 -12.48 -33.96 8.59
C GLU A 26 -11.44 -34.97 9.07
N ASN A 27 -10.30 -34.49 9.55
CA ASN A 27 -9.40 -35.27 10.40
C ASN A 27 -8.79 -34.32 11.43
N GLU A 28 -9.07 -34.59 12.71
CA GLU A 28 -8.59 -33.82 13.86
C GLU A 28 -7.05 -33.84 13.95
N PRO A 29 -6.36 -32.69 14.14
CA PRO A 29 -4.91 -32.68 14.29
C PRO A 29 -4.48 -32.88 15.75
N LYS A 30 -3.57 -33.84 15.96
CA LYS A 30 -2.89 -34.10 17.24
C LYS A 30 -1.96 -32.92 17.65
N PRO A 31 -1.87 -32.58 18.95
CA PRO A 31 -1.01 -31.50 19.44
C PRO A 31 0.48 -31.89 19.51
N ILE A 32 1.36 -30.90 19.32
CA ILE A 32 2.83 -30.99 19.45
C ILE A 32 3.27 -30.12 20.64
N GLN A 33 4.13 -30.65 21.52
CA GLN A 33 4.62 -30.04 22.76
C GLN A 33 6.11 -29.69 22.65
N MET A 34 6.55 -28.47 23.04
CA MET A 34 7.95 -28.14 23.37
C MET A 34 8.04 -26.90 24.30
N GLU A 35 9.08 -26.84 25.16
CA GLU A 35 9.29 -25.89 26.27
C GLU A 35 10.19 -24.68 25.90
N VAL A 36 9.92 -23.49 26.45
CA VAL A 36 10.86 -22.34 26.50
C VAL A 36 10.64 -21.53 27.80
N GLU A 37 11.70 -20.99 28.40
CA GLU A 37 11.72 -20.18 29.65
C GLU A 37 11.84 -18.67 29.39
N GLN A 38 11.20 -17.83 30.22
CA GLN A 38 11.54 -16.40 30.37
C GLN A 38 11.27 -15.87 31.79
N ASP A 39 12.17 -14.98 32.20
CA ASP A 39 12.25 -14.24 33.47
C ASP A 39 11.31 -13.03 33.58
N THR A 40 11.13 -12.61 34.83
CA THR A 40 10.13 -11.71 35.42
C THR A 40 10.25 -10.22 35.05
N LEU A 41 9.11 -9.55 34.85
CA LEU A 41 8.87 -8.16 35.30
C LEU A 41 7.36 -7.94 35.52
N SER A 42 6.92 -7.83 36.77
CA SER A 42 5.55 -7.41 37.13
C SER A 42 5.59 -6.76 38.52
N GLN A 43 5.58 -5.43 38.55
CA GLN A 43 5.10 -4.62 39.67
C GLN A 43 5.04 -3.17 39.20
N ASN A 44 3.84 -2.70 38.84
CA ASN A 44 3.32 -1.36 39.13
C ASN A 44 1.97 -1.19 38.43
N ILE A 45 1.14 -0.31 38.98
CA ILE A 45 -0.25 0.03 38.60
C ILE A 45 -1.31 -0.79 39.36
N GLN A 46 -1.44 -0.50 40.64
CA GLN A 46 -2.74 -0.42 41.31
C GLN A 46 -2.69 0.73 42.32
N THR A 47 -3.26 1.87 41.97
CA THR A 47 -3.72 2.87 42.95
C THR A 47 -4.76 3.78 42.30
N ASN A 48 -5.79 4.08 43.09
CA ASN A 48 -6.83 5.11 42.93
C ASN A 48 -8.10 4.71 42.14
N VAL A 49 -9.10 4.20 42.86
CA VAL A 49 -10.42 4.83 42.94
C VAL A 49 -10.95 4.68 44.37
N LYS A 50 -11.16 5.81 45.06
CA LYS A 50 -11.84 5.94 46.35
C LYS A 50 -13.34 5.69 46.16
N ILE A 51 -13.95 4.92 47.06
CA ILE A 51 -15.37 5.09 47.45
C ILE A 51 -15.44 5.00 48.97
N GLU A 52 -15.84 6.10 49.59
CA GLU A 52 -16.17 6.22 51.01
C GLU A 52 -17.49 5.48 51.29
N LYS A 53 -17.52 4.69 52.37
CA LYS A 53 -18.69 4.52 53.22
C LYS A 53 -18.23 4.21 54.66
N ILE A 54 -18.77 4.99 55.56
CA ILE A 54 -18.58 5.01 57.01
C ILE A 54 -19.33 3.83 57.62
N GLU A 55 -18.73 3.11 58.56
CA GLU A 55 -19.30 2.81 59.90
C GLU A 55 -18.36 1.94 60.75
N GLU A 56 -17.95 2.55 61.87
CA GLU A 56 -17.81 2.03 63.25
C GLU A 56 -17.33 0.59 63.52
N GLY A 57 -16.30 0.48 64.37
CA GLY A 57 -15.98 -0.79 65.02
C GLY A 57 -14.64 -0.83 65.76
N LYS A 58 -14.68 -0.49 67.04
CA LYS A 58 -13.58 -0.33 68.01
C LYS A 58 -12.68 -1.57 68.25
N ASN A 59 -11.53 -1.23 68.87
CA ASN A 59 -10.63 -2.00 69.75
C ASN A 59 -9.50 -2.80 69.08
N GLN A 60 -8.22 -2.40 69.22
CA GLN A 60 -7.36 -2.53 70.43
C GLN A 60 -7.43 -3.98 70.97
N THR A 61 -6.36 -4.75 71.06
CA THR A 61 -5.09 -4.45 71.73
C THR A 61 -3.96 -5.40 71.30
N SER A 62 -2.77 -4.81 71.27
CA SER A 62 -1.45 -5.40 71.47
C SER A 62 -1.37 -6.40 72.63
N THR A 63 -0.53 -7.44 72.51
CA THR A 63 0.58 -7.63 73.47
C THR A 63 1.69 -8.53 72.90
N LYS A 64 2.92 -8.00 72.99
CA LYS A 64 4.21 -8.70 72.89
C LYS A 64 4.49 -9.46 74.19
N LEU A 65 5.48 -10.38 74.15
CA LEU A 65 6.52 -10.73 75.16
C LEU A 65 6.80 -12.25 75.04
N THR A 66 7.93 -12.76 74.54
CA THR A 66 9.37 -12.71 74.91
C THR A 66 9.82 -14.15 75.26
N ASP A 67 10.87 -14.58 74.56
CA ASP A 67 12.01 -15.40 74.95
C ASP A 67 11.88 -16.51 76.01
N THR A 68 12.35 -17.70 75.65
CA THR A 68 13.40 -18.44 76.39
C THR A 68 13.99 -19.57 75.54
N GLN A 69 15.19 -19.97 75.94
CA GLN A 69 16.22 -20.67 75.18
C GLN A 69 16.09 -22.20 75.16
N ASP A 70 16.80 -22.76 74.18
CA ASP A 70 17.64 -23.97 74.23
C ASP A 70 17.09 -25.40 73.98
N GLU A 71 17.83 -26.04 73.07
CA GLU A 71 18.16 -27.46 72.97
C GLU A 71 17.11 -28.49 72.50
N LYS A 72 17.20 -28.89 71.23
CA LYS A 72 17.79 -30.19 70.81
C LYS A 72 17.56 -30.48 69.33
N LYS A 73 18.64 -30.92 68.67
CA LYS A 73 18.66 -31.46 67.31
C LYS A 73 17.74 -32.68 67.20
N CYS A 74 16.74 -32.62 66.33
CA CYS A 74 16.18 -33.80 65.68
C CYS A 74 15.92 -33.44 64.21
N GLY A 75 16.53 -34.18 63.30
CA GLY A 75 16.44 -33.94 61.87
C GLY A 75 15.02 -34.16 61.36
N VAL A 76 14.41 -33.11 60.82
CA VAL A 76 13.18 -33.20 60.05
C VAL A 76 13.43 -32.58 58.67
N VAL A 77 13.41 -33.45 57.67
CA VAL A 77 13.44 -33.11 56.24
C VAL A 77 12.25 -32.20 55.95
N ARG A 78 12.48 -30.92 55.61
CA ARG A 78 11.43 -30.02 55.12
C ARG A 78 11.02 -30.47 53.72
N PRO A 79 9.72 -30.67 53.43
CA PRO A 79 9.27 -30.94 52.07
C PRO A 79 9.59 -29.73 51.18
N LYS A 80 10.16 -29.98 50.00
CA LYS A 80 10.43 -28.94 49.00
C LYS A 80 9.12 -28.22 48.66
N PRO A 81 9.11 -26.88 48.56
CA PRO A 81 7.92 -26.15 48.15
C PRO A 81 7.50 -26.61 46.75
N ALA A 82 6.22 -26.93 46.59
CA ALA A 82 5.64 -27.31 45.30
C ALA A 82 5.88 -26.18 44.29
N LYS A 83 6.53 -26.52 43.17
CA LYS A 83 6.70 -25.60 42.03
C LYS A 83 5.30 -25.14 41.56
N PRO A 84 5.12 -23.86 41.20
CA PRO A 84 3.86 -23.38 40.66
C PRO A 84 3.56 -24.13 39.35
N LYS A 85 2.37 -24.72 39.24
CA LYS A 85 1.90 -25.37 38.00
C LYS A 85 1.82 -24.30 36.90
N LYS A 86 2.73 -24.35 35.91
CA LYS A 86 2.60 -23.60 34.66
C LYS A 86 1.33 -24.08 33.95
N VAL A 87 0.30 -23.24 33.91
CA VAL A 87 -0.90 -23.49 33.10
C VAL A 87 -0.49 -23.26 31.65
N LEU A 88 -0.31 -24.33 30.88
CA LEU A 88 -0.02 -24.25 29.45
C LEU A 88 -1.32 -23.87 28.73
N ILE A 89 -1.48 -22.59 28.40
CA ILE A 89 -2.68 -22.13 27.69
C ILE A 89 -2.55 -22.53 26.21
N GLN A 90 -3.31 -23.55 25.81
CA GLN A 90 -3.39 -24.01 24.44
C GLN A 90 -4.22 -23.02 23.62
N LEU A 91 -3.60 -22.42 22.61
CA LEU A 91 -4.27 -21.51 21.69
C LEU A 91 -5.09 -22.32 20.68
N THR A 92 -6.41 -22.20 20.75
CA THR A 92 -7.36 -22.83 19.83
C THR A 92 -7.66 -21.88 18.67
N LYS A 93 -7.66 -22.40 17.44
CA LYS A 93 -8.14 -21.66 16.25
C LYS A 93 -9.63 -21.33 16.37
N ARG A 94 -10.08 -20.26 15.70
CA ARG A 94 -11.50 -19.84 15.62
C ARG A 94 -12.19 -19.52 16.97
N LYS A 95 -11.45 -19.48 18.08
CA LYS A 95 -11.90 -18.90 19.35
C LYS A 95 -11.63 -17.40 19.33
N ASP A 96 -12.49 -16.62 19.98
CA ASP A 96 -12.28 -15.19 20.18
C ASP A 96 -11.24 -14.94 21.28
N TYR A 97 -10.28 -14.09 20.97
CA TYR A 97 -9.30 -13.56 21.92
C TYR A 97 -9.38 -12.04 21.93
N GLN A 98 -8.96 -11.45 23.04
CA GLN A 98 -8.80 -10.01 23.17
C GLN A 98 -7.37 -9.69 23.58
N GLY A 99 -6.86 -8.54 23.12
CA GLY A 99 -5.54 -8.06 23.51
C GLY A 99 -5.29 -6.62 23.07
N VAL A 100 -4.26 -6.03 23.64
CA VAL A 100 -3.81 -4.68 23.29
C VAL A 100 -2.80 -4.76 22.15
N VAL A 101 -2.93 -3.88 21.16
CA VAL A 101 -1.96 -3.73 20.08
C VAL A 101 -0.76 -2.96 20.60
N GLU A 102 0.38 -3.64 20.78
CA GLU A 102 1.60 -3.02 21.35
C GLU A 102 2.34 -2.17 20.32
N ALA A 103 2.38 -2.63 19.06
CA ALA A 103 3.09 -1.96 17.98
C ALA A 103 2.50 -2.37 16.63
N VAL A 104 2.72 -1.56 15.61
CA VAL A 104 2.42 -1.91 14.22
C VAL A 104 3.72 -1.88 13.43
N LYS A 105 4.06 -2.99 12.79
CA LYS A 105 5.23 -3.12 11.92
C LYS A 105 4.84 -2.84 10.47
N PHE A 106 5.79 -2.34 9.69
CA PHE A 106 5.60 -2.18 8.25
C PHE A 106 5.28 -3.53 7.58
N PRO A 107 4.33 -3.61 6.63
CA PRO A 107 3.49 -2.50 6.15
C PRO A 107 2.34 -2.15 7.10
N ASN A 108 1.69 -3.12 7.73
CA ASN A 108 0.57 -2.88 8.64
C ASN A 108 0.31 -4.10 9.54
N GLU A 109 1.37 -4.68 10.06
CA GLU A 109 1.32 -5.87 10.93
C GLU A 109 1.24 -5.43 12.39
N GLY A 110 0.04 -5.35 12.94
CA GLY A 110 -0.19 -5.11 14.36
C GLY A 110 0.26 -6.30 15.20
N ILE A 111 0.94 -6.03 16.30
CA ILE A 111 1.50 -7.04 17.19
C ILE A 111 0.72 -7.01 18.50
N VAL A 112 0.07 -8.13 18.81
CA VAL A 112 -0.63 -8.37 20.08
C VAL A 112 0.11 -9.46 20.85
N LEU A 113 0.39 -9.22 22.12
CA LEU A 113 0.97 -10.23 23.00
C LEU A 113 -0.13 -11.02 23.69
N LEU A 114 -0.26 -12.31 23.35
CA LEU A 114 -1.26 -13.21 23.91
C LEU A 114 -0.56 -14.39 24.60
N HIS A 115 -0.65 -14.44 25.93
CA HIS A 115 -0.03 -15.49 26.76
C HIS A 115 1.46 -15.73 26.43
N GLY A 116 2.23 -14.65 26.31
CA GLY A 116 3.66 -14.70 25.98
C GLY A 116 3.99 -14.98 24.50
N ARG A 117 2.98 -15.15 23.63
CA ARG A 117 3.16 -15.34 22.19
C ARG A 117 2.74 -14.10 21.41
N ARG A 118 3.54 -13.73 20.40
CA ARG A 118 3.22 -12.64 19.48
C ARG A 118 2.23 -13.13 18.43
N VAL A 119 1.11 -12.41 18.32
CA VAL A 119 0.09 -12.61 17.29
C VAL A 119 0.10 -11.39 16.38
N THR A 120 0.22 -11.64 15.08
CA THR A 120 0.06 -10.59 14.06
C THR A 120 -1.43 -10.43 13.74
N VAL A 121 -1.95 -9.20 13.86
CA VAL A 121 -3.31 -8.80 13.51
C VAL A 121 -3.21 -7.56 12.62
N ASN A 122 -3.80 -7.62 11.43
CA ASN A 122 -3.76 -6.50 10.47
C ASN A 122 -4.91 -5.52 10.70
N ASN A 123 -4.80 -4.32 10.13
CA ASN A 123 -5.83 -3.26 10.16
C ASN A 123 -6.12 -2.74 11.57
N VAL A 124 -5.05 -2.49 12.33
CA VAL A 124 -5.13 -2.02 13.70
C VAL A 124 -4.14 -0.88 13.93
N ILE A 125 -4.38 -0.12 14.99
CA ILE A 125 -3.59 1.02 15.43
C ILE A 125 -2.93 0.69 16.78
N PRO A 126 -1.65 1.11 17.03
CA PRO A 126 -1.03 0.91 18.34
C PRO A 126 -1.88 1.50 19.47
N GLY A 127 -2.06 0.76 20.56
CA GLY A 127 -2.88 1.15 21.71
C GLY A 127 -4.34 0.70 21.65
N GLN A 128 -4.83 0.22 20.51
CA GLN A 128 -6.20 -0.33 20.43
C GLN A 128 -6.33 -1.61 21.26
N VAL A 129 -7.50 -1.80 21.87
CA VAL A 129 -7.93 -3.11 22.39
C VAL A 129 -8.78 -3.76 21.33
N VAL A 130 -8.35 -4.92 20.82
CA VAL A 130 -8.98 -5.59 19.69
C VAL A 130 -9.45 -6.98 20.07
N GLN A 131 -10.56 -7.40 19.48
CA GLN A 131 -11.02 -8.79 19.46
C GLN A 131 -10.66 -9.42 18.12
N PHE A 132 -10.07 -10.61 18.16
CA PHE A 132 -9.62 -11.32 16.97
C PHE A 132 -9.73 -12.84 17.14
N ASN A 133 -9.83 -13.56 16.02
CA ASN A 133 -9.72 -15.02 15.99
C ASN A 133 -8.38 -15.46 15.43
N LEU A 134 -7.84 -16.56 15.95
CA LEU A 134 -6.63 -17.15 15.39
C LEU A 134 -6.94 -17.90 14.10
N LEU A 135 -6.31 -17.47 13.01
CA LEU A 135 -6.31 -18.16 11.72
C LEU A 135 -5.21 -19.23 11.69
N LYS A 136 -4.01 -18.84 12.14
CA LYS A 136 -2.81 -19.68 12.10
C LYS A 136 -2.11 -19.65 13.45
N VAL A 137 -1.74 -20.83 13.94
CA VAL A 137 -0.95 -21.00 15.16
C VAL A 137 0.27 -21.84 14.78
N GLY A 138 1.41 -21.17 14.64
CA GLY A 138 2.70 -21.81 14.42
C GLY A 138 3.60 -21.70 15.66
N THR A 139 4.75 -22.36 15.62
CA THR A 139 5.78 -22.31 16.67
C THR A 139 6.41 -20.93 16.79
N SER A 140 6.62 -20.24 15.66
CA SER A 140 7.25 -18.91 15.61
C SER A 140 6.29 -17.78 15.21
N LYS A 141 5.19 -18.10 14.51
CA LYS A 141 4.26 -17.11 13.96
C LYS A 141 2.82 -17.48 14.28
N CYS A 142 2.09 -16.58 14.93
CA CYS A 142 0.64 -16.67 15.09
C CYS A 142 -0.02 -15.53 14.31
N GLU A 143 -1.09 -15.83 13.58
CA GLU A 143 -1.83 -14.85 12.77
C GLU A 143 -3.29 -14.83 13.19
N GLY A 144 -3.80 -13.63 13.45
CA GLY A 144 -5.17 -13.37 13.85
C GLY A 144 -5.92 -12.57 12.80
N TYR A 145 -7.23 -12.82 12.72
CA TYR A 145 -8.18 -12.04 11.95
C TYR A 145 -8.93 -11.10 12.90
N LEU A 146 -8.85 -9.79 12.64
CA LEU A 146 -9.56 -8.77 13.40
C LEU A 146 -11.07 -8.97 13.24
N GLN A 147 -11.78 -9.11 14.37
CA GLN A 147 -13.24 -9.13 14.39
C GLN A 147 -13.81 -7.75 14.65
N LYS A 148 -13.28 -7.07 15.68
CA LYS A 148 -13.71 -5.71 16.05
C LYS A 148 -12.68 -5.02 16.93
N VAL A 149 -12.67 -3.69 16.86
CA VAL A 149 -11.98 -2.85 17.83
C VAL A 149 -12.92 -2.64 19.03
N ILE A 150 -12.50 -3.08 20.22
CA ILE A 150 -13.25 -2.96 21.48
C ILE A 150 -13.07 -1.57 22.09
N LYS A 151 -11.82 -1.09 22.10
CA LYS A 151 -11.45 0.23 22.59
C LYS A 151 -10.50 0.87 21.59
N LYS A 152 -10.83 2.11 21.20
CA LYS A 152 -9.97 2.95 20.37
C LYS A 152 -8.67 3.29 21.09
N SER A 153 -7.62 3.57 20.32
CA SER A 153 -6.36 4.10 20.82
C SER A 153 -6.48 5.58 21.14
N ASP A 154 -5.65 6.07 22.07
CA ASP A 154 -5.53 7.51 22.35
C ASP A 154 -4.90 8.28 21.18
N LEU A 155 -4.33 7.57 20.19
CA LEU A 155 -3.84 8.14 18.93
C LEU A 155 -4.97 8.43 17.92
N GLU A 156 -6.18 7.94 18.19
CA GLU A 156 -7.36 8.18 17.38
C GLU A 156 -8.08 9.44 17.86
N ASP A 157 -7.92 10.54 17.12
CA ASP A 157 -8.36 11.88 17.49
C ASP A 157 -9.06 12.63 16.33
N VAL A 158 -9.46 11.90 15.29
CA VAL A 158 -10.12 12.45 14.10
C VAL A 158 -11.61 12.14 14.11
N ASP A 159 -12.43 13.18 14.08
CA ASP A 159 -13.90 13.06 13.98
C ASP A 159 -14.41 12.90 12.53
N ASN A 160 -13.60 13.25 11.52
CA ASN A 160 -13.99 13.21 10.10
C ASN A 160 -13.57 11.91 9.39
N VAL A 161 -13.94 10.77 9.99
CA VAL A 161 -13.73 9.45 9.40
C VAL A 161 -14.83 9.15 8.38
N CYS A 162 -14.48 8.53 7.26
CA CYS A 162 -15.48 8.11 6.27
C CYS A 162 -16.42 7.06 6.89
N LYS A 163 -17.71 7.10 6.56
CA LYS A 163 -18.67 6.09 7.06
C LYS A 163 -18.31 4.64 6.64
N HIS A 164 -17.46 4.49 5.62
CA HIS A 164 -17.02 3.21 5.07
C HIS A 164 -15.78 2.63 5.75
N ASN A 165 -15.18 3.33 6.73
CA ASN A 165 -13.88 2.97 7.33
C ASN A 165 -13.79 1.54 7.86
N ASP A 166 -14.89 1.00 8.40
CA ASP A 166 -14.89 -0.33 9.01
C ASP A 166 -15.03 -1.48 7.98
N GLU A 167 -15.44 -1.16 6.74
CA GLU A 167 -15.66 -2.17 5.68
C GLU A 167 -14.73 -2.01 4.48
N CYS A 168 -14.34 -0.77 4.15
CA CYS A 168 -13.51 -0.46 2.99
C CYS A 168 -12.04 -0.80 3.27
N GLY A 169 -11.40 -1.56 2.39
CA GLY A 169 -9.97 -1.88 2.51
C GLY A 169 -9.01 -0.74 2.13
N GLY A 170 -9.51 0.47 1.88
CA GLY A 170 -8.74 1.56 1.28
C GLY A 170 -7.90 2.40 2.23
N CYS A 171 -8.39 2.68 3.45
CA CYS A 171 -7.75 3.61 4.39
C CYS A 171 -7.56 2.95 5.76
N THR A 172 -6.32 2.63 6.12
CA THR A 172 -5.98 1.90 7.34
C THR A 172 -5.84 2.80 8.57
N TYR A 173 -5.35 4.03 8.39
CA TYR A 173 -5.01 4.95 9.47
C TYR A 173 -5.95 6.15 9.54
N GLN A 174 -7.12 6.08 8.92
CA GLN A 174 -8.02 7.24 8.79
C GLN A 174 -8.49 7.82 10.13
N SER A 175 -8.67 6.97 11.15
CA SER A 175 -9.06 7.42 12.49
C SER A 175 -7.92 8.02 13.30
N MET A 176 -6.66 7.87 12.84
CA MET A 176 -5.47 8.38 13.51
C MET A 176 -5.18 9.82 13.08
N GLY A 177 -4.81 10.67 14.05
CA GLY A 177 -4.37 12.04 13.78
C GLY A 177 -3.21 12.11 12.81
N TYR A 178 -3.27 13.03 11.86
CA TYR A 178 -2.28 13.10 10.78
C TYR A 178 -0.82 13.20 11.26
N PRO A 179 -0.47 13.98 12.30
CA PRO A 179 0.88 13.98 12.86
C PRO A 179 1.32 12.61 13.39
N HIS A 180 0.40 11.85 14.00
CA HIS A 180 0.65 10.48 14.47
C HIS A 180 0.86 9.52 13.30
N GLN A 181 0.13 9.68 12.19
CA GLN A 181 0.34 8.90 10.97
C GLN A 181 1.76 9.11 10.43
N LEU A 182 2.20 10.37 10.28
CA LEU A 182 3.52 10.71 9.79
C LEU A 182 4.62 10.10 10.68
N LYS A 183 4.51 10.28 12.00
CA LYS A 183 5.45 9.72 12.96
C LYS A 183 5.52 8.18 12.85
N LEU A 184 4.36 7.52 12.82
CA LEU A 184 4.30 6.06 12.71
C LEU A 184 4.99 5.56 11.44
N LYS A 185 4.70 6.19 10.29
CA LYS A 185 5.30 5.85 8.99
C LYS A 185 6.80 6.07 9.00
N ALA A 186 7.26 7.23 9.46
CA ALA A 186 8.68 7.56 9.54
C ALA A 186 9.45 6.55 10.42
N ASP A 187 8.95 6.29 11.62
CA ASP A 187 9.56 5.33 12.55
C ASP A 187 9.58 3.91 11.97
N GLN A 188 8.54 3.52 11.20
CA GLN A 188 8.49 2.24 10.52
C GLN A 188 9.57 2.10 9.44
N VAL A 189 9.72 3.10 8.57
CA VAL A 189 10.74 3.10 7.51
C VAL A 189 12.13 3.11 8.12
N GLN A 190 12.39 4.00 9.07
CA GLN A 190 13.69 4.12 9.74
C GLN A 190 14.10 2.79 10.40
N ARG A 191 13.20 2.15 11.15
CA ARG A 191 13.47 0.84 11.78
C ARG A 191 13.69 -0.28 10.77
N VAL A 192 13.13 -0.20 9.57
CA VAL A 192 13.36 -1.19 8.51
C VAL A 192 14.76 -1.00 7.93
N LEU A 193 15.15 0.25 7.62
CA LEU A 193 16.46 0.61 7.08
C LEU A 193 17.61 0.29 8.06
N GLU A 194 17.49 0.76 9.29
CA GLU A 194 18.54 0.64 10.32
C GLU A 194 18.84 -0.82 10.71
N LYS A 195 18.01 -1.79 10.34
CA LYS A 195 18.33 -3.20 10.57
C LYS A 195 19.54 -3.66 9.77
N LYS A 196 19.75 -3.07 8.59
CA LYS A 196 20.69 -3.58 7.59
C LYS A 196 21.66 -2.53 7.07
N VAL A 197 21.23 -1.28 6.97
CA VAL A 197 22.03 -0.16 6.49
C VAL A 197 22.28 0.80 7.65
N LYS A 198 23.50 1.35 7.74
CA LYS A 198 23.95 2.22 8.83
C LYS A 198 24.53 3.53 8.28
N ASP A 199 24.78 4.49 9.16
CA ASP A 199 25.53 5.72 8.87
C ASP A 199 24.97 6.60 7.74
N PHE A 200 23.65 6.78 7.72
CA PHE A 200 22.93 7.70 6.82
C PHE A 200 22.20 8.80 7.58
N THR A 201 21.90 9.91 6.91
CA THR A 201 21.06 10.98 7.47
C THR A 201 19.59 10.72 7.14
N PHE A 202 18.75 10.51 8.15
CA PHE A 202 17.30 10.41 7.99
C PHE A 202 16.66 11.80 8.15
N GLU A 203 16.12 12.35 7.07
CA GLU A 203 15.47 13.67 7.04
C GLU A 203 14.00 13.62 7.52
N GLY A 204 13.49 12.45 7.91
CA GLY A 204 12.12 12.26 8.36
C GLY A 204 11.15 12.03 7.19
N ILE A 205 9.90 12.44 7.38
CA ILE A 205 8.82 12.32 6.39
C ILE A 205 8.24 13.69 6.06
N LEU A 206 8.15 13.99 4.76
CA LEU A 206 7.46 15.17 4.27
C LEU A 206 5.95 14.91 4.20
N PRO A 207 5.12 15.82 4.72
CA PRO A 207 3.66 15.68 4.67
C PRO A 207 3.14 15.84 3.24
N SER A 208 1.98 15.27 2.99
CA SER A 208 1.19 15.61 1.82
C SER A 208 0.62 17.02 1.96
N PRO A 209 0.59 17.84 0.88
CA PRO A 209 -0.02 19.17 0.95
C PRO A 209 -1.50 19.14 1.32
N VAL A 210 -2.20 18.06 0.98
CA VAL A 210 -3.61 17.83 1.29
C VAL A 210 -3.82 16.37 1.71
N THR A 211 -4.70 16.14 2.68
CA THR A 211 -4.98 14.81 3.25
C THR A 211 -6.36 14.27 2.90
N ILE A 212 -7.20 15.11 2.30
CA ILE A 212 -8.58 14.85 1.86
C ILE A 212 -8.66 15.25 0.38
N GLY A 213 -9.40 14.49 -0.43
CA GLY A 213 -9.59 14.79 -1.84
C GLY A 213 -8.31 14.80 -2.68
N TYR A 214 -7.22 14.21 -2.19
CA TYR A 214 -5.91 14.25 -2.84
C TYR A 214 -5.83 13.30 -4.04
N ARG A 215 -6.69 12.29 -4.09
CA ARG A 215 -6.58 11.19 -5.04
C ARG A 215 -7.23 11.55 -6.38
N ASN A 216 -6.43 11.55 -7.43
CA ASN A 216 -6.80 11.98 -8.78
C ASN A 216 -7.27 10.84 -9.71
N ARG A 217 -7.23 9.58 -9.26
CA ARG A 217 -7.69 8.39 -9.99
C ARG A 217 -8.33 7.37 -9.05
N MET A 218 -9.50 6.87 -9.44
CA MET A 218 -10.15 5.73 -8.84
C MET A 218 -10.55 4.72 -9.90
N ASP A 219 -10.32 3.46 -9.59
CA ASP A 219 -10.78 2.32 -10.37
C ASP A 219 -11.85 1.64 -9.52
N PHE A 220 -13.12 2.00 -9.75
CA PHE A 220 -14.23 1.37 -9.07
C PHE A 220 -14.62 0.08 -9.78
N THR A 221 -15.06 -0.92 -9.02
CA THR A 221 -15.53 -2.20 -9.54
C THR A 221 -17.04 -2.27 -9.38
N PHE A 222 -17.73 -2.76 -10.42
CA PHE A 222 -19.13 -3.15 -10.30
C PHE A 222 -19.23 -4.55 -9.69
N GLY A 223 -20.18 -4.76 -8.80
CA GLY A 223 -20.33 -6.01 -8.09
C GLY A 223 -21.59 -6.04 -7.23
N ASP A 224 -21.62 -6.93 -6.26
CA ASP A 224 -22.61 -6.94 -5.20
C ASP A 224 -21.93 -6.91 -3.82
N ARG A 225 -22.66 -6.43 -2.81
CA ARG A 225 -22.16 -6.45 -1.43
C ARG A 225 -22.21 -7.84 -0.83
N MET A 226 -23.23 -8.59 -1.21
CA MET A 226 -23.45 -10.00 -0.89
C MET A 226 -23.96 -10.68 -2.14
N LYS A 227 -23.60 -11.95 -2.33
CA LYS A 227 -23.95 -12.70 -3.53
C LYS A 227 -25.46 -12.60 -3.85
N GLY A 228 -25.79 -12.07 -5.03
CA GLY A 228 -27.17 -11.90 -5.51
C GLY A 228 -27.88 -10.68 -4.91
N GLY A 229 -27.14 -9.76 -4.28
CA GLY A 229 -27.66 -8.49 -3.79
C GLY A 229 -27.87 -7.46 -4.90
N GLU A 230 -28.15 -6.22 -4.51
CA GLU A 230 -28.24 -5.10 -5.45
C GLU A 230 -26.89 -4.79 -6.10
N LEU A 231 -26.94 -4.20 -7.30
CA LEU A 231 -25.76 -3.72 -8.02
C LEU A 231 -25.04 -2.63 -7.21
N GLU A 232 -23.80 -2.87 -6.84
CA GLU A 232 -22.89 -1.92 -6.22
C GLU A 232 -21.82 -1.49 -7.24
N CYS A 233 -21.30 -0.28 -7.09
CA CYS A 233 -20.07 0.16 -7.75
C CYS A 233 -19.21 0.88 -6.73
N GLY A 234 -17.97 0.43 -6.54
CA GLY A 234 -17.07 1.05 -5.58
C GLY A 234 -15.81 0.23 -5.32
N LEU A 235 -15.51 -0.05 -4.06
CA LEU A 235 -14.29 -0.75 -3.64
C LEU A 235 -14.59 -2.11 -3.03
N HIS A 236 -13.59 -2.98 -3.03
CA HIS A 236 -13.69 -4.28 -2.38
C HIS A 236 -13.73 -4.14 -0.85
N LYS A 237 -14.56 -4.98 -0.22
CA LYS A 237 -14.60 -5.11 1.23
C LYS A 237 -13.27 -5.65 1.76
N MET A 238 -12.86 -5.14 2.91
CA MET A 238 -11.66 -5.58 3.61
C MET A 238 -11.70 -7.09 3.85
N GLY A 239 -10.71 -7.81 3.31
CA GLY A 239 -10.63 -9.27 3.42
C GLY A 239 -11.61 -10.06 2.52
N HIS A 240 -12.46 -9.39 1.74
CA HIS A 240 -13.48 -10.03 0.90
C HIS A 240 -13.45 -9.45 -0.53
N TYR A 241 -12.53 -9.96 -1.35
CA TYR A 241 -12.28 -9.46 -2.71
C TYR A 241 -13.45 -9.65 -3.69
N ASN A 242 -14.36 -10.59 -3.42
CA ASN A 242 -15.55 -10.81 -4.25
C ASN A 242 -16.75 -9.96 -3.83
N SER A 243 -16.60 -9.12 -2.80
CA SER A 243 -17.68 -8.27 -2.30
C SER A 243 -17.32 -6.82 -2.52
N THR A 244 -18.21 -6.09 -3.18
CA THR A 244 -18.04 -4.68 -3.53
C THR A 244 -18.97 -3.83 -2.67
N ILE A 245 -18.50 -2.68 -2.22
CA ILE A 245 -19.32 -1.67 -1.55
C ILE A 245 -19.26 -0.35 -2.30
N THR A 246 -20.41 0.29 -2.49
CA THR A 246 -20.46 1.65 -2.99
C THR A 246 -19.92 2.62 -1.95
N VAL A 247 -18.76 3.21 -2.25
CA VAL A 247 -18.02 4.12 -1.38
C VAL A 247 -18.44 5.58 -1.60
N ASP A 248 -19.71 5.84 -1.37
CA ASP A 248 -20.39 7.12 -1.62
C ASP A 248 -20.07 8.28 -0.64
N ASP A 249 -19.05 8.10 0.19
CA ASP A 249 -18.57 9.06 1.20
C ASP A 249 -17.03 9.07 1.28
N CYS A 250 -16.36 8.61 0.22
CA CYS A 250 -14.91 8.46 0.21
C CYS A 250 -14.18 9.80 0.40
N ARG A 251 -13.43 9.95 1.51
CA ARG A 251 -12.75 11.21 1.87
C ARG A 251 -11.47 11.47 1.07
N ILE A 252 -10.86 10.46 0.47
CA ILE A 252 -9.58 10.62 -0.25
C ILE A 252 -9.75 11.13 -1.68
N VAL A 253 -10.98 11.19 -2.19
CA VAL A 253 -11.30 11.71 -3.54
C VAL A 253 -12.16 12.95 -3.46
N ASP A 254 -12.15 13.74 -4.53
CA ASP A 254 -13.03 14.89 -4.70
C ASP A 254 -14.52 14.45 -4.84
N GLU A 255 -15.44 15.32 -4.44
CA GLU A 255 -16.89 15.09 -4.48
C GLU A 255 -17.43 14.75 -5.88
N ASP A 256 -16.77 15.21 -6.95
CA ASP A 256 -17.15 14.87 -8.32
C ASP A 256 -17.05 13.35 -8.58
N PHE A 257 -16.07 12.66 -7.97
CA PHE A 257 -15.97 11.20 -8.06
C PHE A 257 -17.21 10.54 -7.47
N ILE A 258 -17.66 11.04 -6.31
CA ILE A 258 -18.81 10.49 -5.59
C ILE A 258 -20.08 10.72 -6.40
N THR A 259 -20.23 11.90 -7.00
CA THR A 259 -21.37 12.25 -7.85
C THR A 259 -21.45 11.34 -9.07
N ILE A 260 -20.31 11.14 -9.77
CA ILE A 260 -20.22 10.24 -10.93
C ILE A 260 -20.48 8.78 -10.52
N LEU A 261 -19.95 8.34 -9.38
CA LEU A 261 -20.15 6.99 -8.86
C LEU A 261 -21.63 6.71 -8.58
N LYS A 262 -22.28 7.57 -7.80
CA LYS A 262 -23.72 7.46 -7.47
C LYS A 262 -24.57 7.44 -8.73
N PHE A 263 -24.30 8.36 -9.66
CA PHE A 263 -24.98 8.41 -10.94
C PHE A 263 -24.90 7.05 -11.67
N ASN A 264 -23.71 6.45 -11.78
CA ASN A 264 -23.52 5.18 -12.47
C ASN A 264 -24.29 4.04 -11.80
N VAL A 265 -24.22 3.94 -10.47
CA VAL A 265 -24.98 2.93 -9.70
C VAL A 265 -26.48 3.08 -9.97
N ASP A 266 -27.02 4.28 -9.80
CA ASP A 266 -28.45 4.53 -9.98
C ASP A 266 -28.90 4.34 -11.43
N TYR A 267 -28.07 4.74 -12.39
CA TYR A 267 -28.35 4.60 -13.82
C TYR A 267 -28.48 3.13 -14.22
N PHE A 268 -27.50 2.29 -13.88
CA PHE A 268 -27.52 0.89 -14.26
C PHE A 268 -28.49 0.04 -13.44
N ARG A 269 -28.77 0.41 -12.17
CA ARG A 269 -29.86 -0.20 -11.39
C ARG A 269 -31.21 -0.03 -12.08
N ARG A 270 -31.54 1.19 -12.58
CA ARG A 270 -32.80 1.46 -13.29
C ARG A 270 -32.92 0.69 -14.61
N LEU A 271 -31.80 0.45 -15.28
CA LEU A 271 -31.76 -0.29 -16.55
C LEU A 271 -31.66 -1.81 -16.35
N HIS A 272 -31.55 -2.28 -15.10
CA HIS A 272 -31.35 -3.70 -14.77
C HIS A 272 -30.15 -4.33 -15.49
N VAL A 273 -29.08 -3.56 -15.69
CA VAL A 273 -27.85 -4.06 -16.31
C VAL A 273 -27.00 -4.75 -15.24
N ASP A 274 -26.65 -6.00 -15.51
CA ASP A 274 -25.88 -6.82 -14.57
C ASP A 274 -24.36 -6.57 -14.68
N PHE A 275 -23.65 -6.79 -13.58
CA PHE A 275 -22.20 -6.71 -13.53
C PHE A 275 -21.55 -8.02 -13.98
N TYR A 276 -20.25 -7.97 -14.25
CA TYR A 276 -19.49 -9.13 -14.68
C TYR A 276 -19.14 -10.05 -13.49
N HIS A 277 -19.76 -11.23 -13.49
CA HIS A 277 -19.53 -12.30 -12.52
C HIS A 277 -18.26 -13.08 -12.87
N LYS A 278 -17.15 -12.73 -12.20
CA LYS A 278 -15.81 -13.30 -12.45
C LYS A 278 -15.74 -14.83 -12.52
N LYS A 279 -16.54 -15.53 -11.70
CA LYS A 279 -16.55 -17.00 -11.66
C LYS A 279 -17.33 -17.64 -12.80
N GLU A 280 -18.38 -16.97 -13.26
CA GLU A 280 -19.28 -17.47 -14.30
C GLU A 280 -18.91 -16.92 -15.69
N HIS A 281 -18.04 -15.91 -15.72
CA HIS A 281 -17.64 -15.15 -16.89
C HIS A 281 -18.84 -14.57 -17.66
N LYS A 282 -19.87 -14.14 -16.93
CA LYS A 282 -21.12 -13.61 -17.47
C LYS A 282 -21.41 -12.21 -16.94
N GLY A 283 -22.11 -11.41 -17.73
CA GLY A 283 -22.54 -10.06 -17.35
C GLY A 283 -21.70 -8.97 -17.99
N VAL A 284 -22.05 -7.71 -17.72
CA VAL A 284 -21.69 -6.57 -18.58
C VAL A 284 -20.73 -5.63 -17.89
N LEU A 285 -21.15 -5.04 -16.77
CA LEU A 285 -20.42 -3.96 -16.11
C LEU A 285 -19.19 -4.50 -15.37
N ARG A 286 -18.00 -4.00 -15.67
CA ARG A 286 -16.76 -4.44 -15.00
C ARG A 286 -16.26 -3.39 -14.03
N ASN A 287 -15.87 -2.24 -14.58
CA ASN A 287 -15.20 -1.20 -13.82
C ASN A 287 -15.66 0.19 -14.29
N LEU A 288 -15.54 1.15 -13.38
CA LEU A 288 -15.70 2.56 -13.65
C LEU A 288 -14.42 3.26 -13.20
N ILE A 289 -13.63 3.74 -14.16
CA ILE A 289 -12.46 4.56 -13.85
C ILE A 289 -12.87 6.02 -13.91
N VAL A 290 -12.59 6.75 -12.83
CA VAL A 290 -12.74 8.19 -12.79
C VAL A 290 -11.37 8.80 -12.55
N ARG A 291 -11.05 9.84 -13.31
CA ARG A 291 -9.88 10.68 -13.07
C ARG A 291 -10.29 12.13 -12.99
N LYS A 292 -9.60 12.90 -12.14
CA LYS A 292 -9.72 14.36 -12.07
C LYS A 292 -8.34 14.94 -11.89
N ALA A 293 -7.90 15.76 -12.84
CA ALA A 293 -6.67 16.53 -12.70
C ALA A 293 -6.85 17.60 -11.62
N MET A 294 -5.89 17.67 -10.70
CA MET A 294 -5.95 18.51 -9.51
C MET A 294 -5.74 20.00 -9.83
N LYS A 295 -4.87 20.34 -10.79
CA LYS A 295 -4.59 21.74 -11.14
C LYS A 295 -5.57 22.30 -12.16
N THR A 296 -5.97 21.49 -13.15
CA THR A 296 -6.84 21.94 -14.24
C THR A 296 -8.32 21.71 -13.99
N GLY A 297 -8.67 20.79 -13.07
CA GLY A 297 -10.06 20.38 -12.81
C GLY A 297 -10.68 19.55 -13.94
N GLU A 298 -9.89 19.10 -14.93
CA GLU A 298 -10.39 18.25 -16.02
C GLU A 298 -10.71 16.84 -15.53
N ILE A 299 -11.87 16.34 -15.91
CA ILE A 299 -12.39 15.03 -15.49
C ILE A 299 -12.47 14.10 -16.70
N MET A 300 -12.07 12.85 -16.48
CA MET A 300 -12.26 11.73 -17.39
C MET A 300 -13.07 10.64 -16.71
N CYS A 301 -14.09 10.14 -17.40
CA CYS A 301 -14.87 8.99 -16.98
C CYS A 301 -14.71 7.86 -18.01
N VAL A 302 -14.33 6.68 -17.54
CA VAL A 302 -14.15 5.49 -18.37
C VAL A 302 -15.05 4.39 -17.83
N LEU A 303 -16.05 4.01 -18.62
CA LEU A 303 -16.89 2.87 -18.34
C LEU A 303 -16.29 1.64 -19.02
N ILE A 304 -16.00 0.58 -18.26
CA ILE A 304 -15.47 -0.67 -18.78
C ILE A 304 -16.55 -1.74 -18.74
N THR A 305 -16.87 -2.32 -19.89
CA THR A 305 -17.84 -3.42 -20.02
C THR A 305 -17.29 -4.60 -20.81
N THR A 306 -17.95 -5.75 -20.69
CA THR A 306 -17.81 -6.83 -21.67
C THR A 306 -18.63 -6.53 -22.93
N THR A 307 -18.48 -7.35 -23.96
CA THR A 307 -19.27 -7.28 -25.20
C THR A 307 -20.57 -8.10 -25.15
N GLN A 308 -20.91 -8.70 -24.01
CA GLN A 308 -22.06 -9.61 -23.88
C GLN A 308 -23.42 -8.89 -24.04
N MET A 309 -23.45 -7.58 -23.83
CA MET A 309 -24.63 -6.74 -24.05
C MET A 309 -24.18 -5.34 -24.45
N SER A 310 -24.90 -4.72 -25.39
CA SER A 310 -24.72 -3.31 -25.73
C SER A 310 -25.44 -2.40 -24.74
N ILE A 311 -24.81 -1.30 -24.38
CA ILE A 311 -25.44 -0.20 -23.65
C ILE A 311 -25.84 0.93 -24.61
N ASP A 312 -26.84 1.73 -24.26
CA ASP A 312 -27.15 2.97 -24.99
C ASP A 312 -26.11 4.05 -24.66
N GLU A 313 -25.06 4.11 -25.48
CA GLU A 313 -23.93 5.01 -25.33
C GLU A 313 -24.34 6.49 -25.41
N GLU A 314 -25.31 6.83 -26.25
CA GLU A 314 -25.78 8.21 -26.46
C GLU A 314 -26.61 8.70 -25.27
N GLN A 315 -27.50 7.85 -24.76
CA GLN A 315 -28.26 8.14 -23.55
C GLN A 315 -27.32 8.28 -22.35
N TYR A 316 -26.36 7.35 -22.18
CA TYR A 316 -25.40 7.36 -21.08
C TYR A 316 -24.54 8.63 -21.11
N LYS A 317 -23.96 8.96 -22.27
CA LYS A 317 -23.18 10.19 -22.49
C LYS A 317 -23.98 11.43 -22.11
N THR A 318 -25.19 11.57 -22.64
CA THR A 318 -26.05 12.74 -22.41
C THR A 318 -26.37 12.89 -20.92
N ALA A 319 -26.71 11.79 -20.26
CA ALA A 319 -27.01 11.78 -18.83
C ALA A 319 -25.79 12.16 -17.97
N LEU A 320 -24.59 11.69 -18.32
CA LEU A 320 -23.35 12.03 -17.62
C LEU A 320 -22.96 13.51 -17.81
N LEU A 321 -23.13 14.06 -19.03
CA LEU A 321 -22.87 15.49 -19.32
C LEU A 321 -23.81 16.44 -18.57
N ASN A 322 -25.01 15.98 -18.19
CA ASN A 322 -25.98 16.77 -17.44
C ASN A 322 -25.70 16.81 -15.92
N LEU A 323 -24.68 16.09 -15.43
CA LEU A 323 -24.29 16.15 -14.03
C LEU A 323 -23.73 17.52 -13.66
N LYS A 324 -24.10 18.01 -12.48
CA LYS A 324 -23.54 19.22 -11.90
C LYS A 324 -22.24 18.86 -11.18
N LEU A 325 -21.12 19.03 -11.87
CA LEU A 325 -19.77 18.78 -11.35
C LEU A 325 -19.05 20.11 -11.07
N LYS A 326 -18.12 20.10 -10.11
CA LYS A 326 -17.22 21.24 -9.84
C LYS A 326 -16.12 21.34 -10.89
N GLY A 327 -15.59 20.19 -11.32
CA GLY A 327 -14.64 20.09 -12.42
C GLY A 327 -15.33 20.08 -13.79
N THR A 328 -14.53 20.01 -14.85
CA THR A 328 -15.01 19.99 -16.23
C THR A 328 -14.86 18.60 -16.82
N LEU A 329 -15.96 17.94 -17.17
CA LEU A 329 -15.91 16.68 -17.89
C LEU A 329 -15.36 16.90 -19.30
N ARG A 330 -14.18 16.34 -19.58
CA ARG A 330 -13.44 16.50 -20.84
C ARG A 330 -13.35 15.21 -21.66
N SER A 331 -13.65 14.09 -21.03
CA SER A 331 -13.52 12.78 -21.66
C SER A 331 -14.54 11.82 -21.08
N ILE A 332 -15.35 11.22 -21.95
CA ILE A 332 -16.20 10.07 -21.63
C ILE A 332 -15.82 8.96 -22.60
N ILE A 333 -15.36 7.85 -22.05
CA ILE A 333 -14.86 6.71 -22.82
C ILE A 333 -15.62 5.47 -22.41
N HIS A 334 -16.03 4.69 -23.39
CA HIS A 334 -16.55 3.34 -23.20
C HIS A 334 -15.50 2.35 -23.71
N THR A 335 -14.99 1.54 -22.80
CA THR A 335 -13.94 0.55 -23.05
C THR A 335 -14.55 -0.85 -23.03
N LEU A 336 -14.32 -1.61 -24.09
CA LEU A 336 -14.69 -3.02 -24.17
C LEU A 336 -13.51 -3.88 -23.74
N TYR A 337 -13.78 -4.84 -22.84
CA TYR A 337 -12.77 -5.73 -22.27
C TYR A 337 -13.36 -7.09 -21.86
N ASP A 338 -13.13 -8.12 -22.69
CA ASP A 338 -13.65 -9.47 -22.49
C ASP A 338 -12.67 -10.42 -21.80
N SER A 339 -11.40 -10.04 -21.71
CA SER A 339 -10.38 -10.77 -20.96
C SER A 339 -10.83 -11.20 -19.56
N GLN A 340 -10.44 -12.41 -19.15
CA GLN A 340 -10.72 -12.98 -17.84
C GLN A 340 -9.78 -12.47 -16.75
N ILE A 341 -8.79 -11.63 -17.11
CA ILE A 341 -7.89 -11.00 -16.15
C ILE A 341 -8.67 -9.92 -15.40
N ASP A 342 -8.44 -9.85 -14.08
CA ASP A 342 -9.17 -8.94 -13.18
C ASP A 342 -8.71 -7.47 -13.26
N GLU A 343 -7.51 -7.24 -13.78
CA GLU A 343 -6.96 -5.89 -13.96
C GLU A 343 -7.74 -5.11 -15.02
N CYS A 344 -7.91 -3.80 -14.80
CA CYS A 344 -8.52 -2.92 -15.79
C CYS A 344 -7.66 -2.90 -17.06
N GLY A 345 -8.20 -3.47 -18.14
CA GLY A 345 -7.58 -3.44 -19.46
C GLY A 345 -8.47 -2.74 -20.49
N SER A 346 -7.98 -2.72 -21.72
CA SER A 346 -8.72 -2.24 -22.88
C SER A 346 -8.35 -3.05 -24.10
N GLU A 347 -9.36 -3.65 -24.72
CA GLU A 347 -9.27 -4.23 -26.07
C GLU A 347 -9.72 -3.22 -27.12
N LYS A 348 -10.75 -2.42 -26.81
CA LYS A 348 -11.24 -1.35 -27.68
C LYS A 348 -11.77 -0.18 -26.85
N ASP A 349 -11.29 1.03 -27.15
CA ASP A 349 -11.79 2.28 -26.56
C ASP A 349 -12.69 3.02 -27.56
N ILE A 350 -13.90 3.38 -27.13
CA ILE A 350 -14.88 4.17 -27.88
C ILE A 350 -15.01 5.52 -27.17
N VAL A 351 -14.62 6.60 -27.84
CA VAL A 351 -14.74 7.95 -27.29
C VAL A 351 -16.17 8.44 -27.49
N LEU A 352 -16.93 8.54 -26.41
CA LEU A 352 -18.30 9.05 -26.44
C LEU A 352 -18.32 10.58 -26.47
N TYR A 353 -17.36 11.21 -25.78
CA TYR A 353 -17.27 12.67 -25.71
C TYR A 353 -15.84 13.15 -25.48
N GLY A 354 -15.47 14.23 -26.17
CA GLY A 354 -14.25 14.98 -25.92
C GLY A 354 -12.98 14.25 -26.38
N ASN A 355 -11.95 14.27 -25.54
CA ASN A 355 -10.60 13.77 -25.89
C ASN A 355 -10.33 12.38 -25.30
N THR A 356 -9.28 11.72 -25.79
CA THR A 356 -8.73 10.48 -25.20
C THR A 356 -7.77 10.74 -24.03
N TYR A 357 -7.68 11.98 -23.56
CA TYR A 357 -6.78 12.39 -22.48
C TYR A 357 -7.37 13.56 -21.68
N ILE A 358 -6.87 13.75 -20.46
CA ILE A 358 -7.02 14.99 -19.68
C ILE A 358 -5.64 15.62 -19.48
N ASN A 359 -5.60 16.93 -19.23
CA ASN A 359 -4.38 17.66 -18.97
C ASN A 359 -4.20 17.86 -17.46
N GLU A 360 -3.00 17.60 -16.97
CA GLU A 360 -2.58 17.92 -15.61
C GLU A 360 -1.30 18.73 -15.66
N GLU A 361 -1.01 19.44 -14.57
CA GLU A 361 0.25 20.16 -14.39
C GLU A 361 1.00 19.62 -13.17
N LEU A 362 2.31 19.39 -13.31
CA LEU A 362 3.21 19.09 -12.21
C LEU A 362 4.49 19.89 -12.36
N LEU A 363 4.85 20.66 -11.32
CA LEU A 363 6.10 21.46 -11.30
C LEU A 363 6.28 22.34 -12.55
N GLY A 364 5.19 22.91 -13.08
CA GLY A 364 5.20 23.78 -14.26
C GLY A 364 5.31 23.05 -15.61
N LEU A 365 5.29 21.71 -15.62
CA LEU A 365 5.21 20.89 -16.82
C LEU A 365 3.79 20.39 -17.04
N HIS A 366 3.38 20.29 -18.30
CA HIS A 366 2.06 19.82 -18.70
C HIS A 366 2.09 18.36 -19.13
N PHE A 367 1.14 17.57 -18.65
CA PHE A 367 1.05 16.15 -18.97
C PHE A 367 -0.34 15.83 -19.51
N LYS A 368 -0.38 15.16 -20.68
CA LYS A 368 -1.56 14.47 -21.17
C LYS A 368 -1.63 13.11 -20.50
N ILE A 369 -2.75 12.85 -19.84
CA ILE A 369 -3.01 11.62 -19.09
C ILE A 369 -4.09 10.83 -19.81
N SER A 370 -3.69 9.67 -20.35
CA SER A 370 -4.58 8.70 -20.99
C SER A 370 -5.31 7.82 -19.97
N PRO A 371 -6.36 7.06 -20.36
CA PRO A 371 -7.25 6.35 -19.44
C PRO A 371 -6.55 5.35 -18.51
N LEU A 372 -5.75 4.45 -19.10
CA LEU A 372 -5.09 3.36 -18.38
C LEU A 372 -3.64 3.68 -17.98
N THR A 373 -3.07 4.75 -18.53
CA THR A 373 -1.68 5.13 -18.32
C THR A 373 -1.39 5.45 -16.84
N PHE A 374 -0.31 4.90 -16.29
CA PHE A 374 0.08 5.21 -14.92
C PHE A 374 0.47 6.68 -14.77
N PHE A 375 -0.04 7.30 -13.71
CA PHE A 375 0.31 8.64 -13.27
C PHE A 375 0.19 8.66 -11.74
N GLN A 376 0.99 9.49 -11.07
CA GLN A 376 0.95 9.55 -9.61
C GLN A 376 -0.45 9.90 -9.12
N THR A 377 -1.00 9.07 -8.23
CA THR A 377 -2.41 9.22 -7.83
C THR A 377 -2.67 10.43 -6.93
N ASN A 378 -1.62 11.08 -6.45
CA ASN A 378 -1.67 12.31 -5.66
C ASN A 378 -0.78 13.35 -6.34
N SER A 379 -1.36 14.23 -7.18
CA SER A 379 -0.59 15.21 -7.95
C SER A 379 0.22 16.15 -7.03
N LEU A 380 -0.40 16.65 -5.96
CA LEU A 380 0.24 17.59 -5.04
C LEU A 380 1.33 16.91 -4.19
N GLY A 381 1.11 15.67 -3.76
CA GLY A 381 2.16 14.86 -3.14
C GLY A 381 3.31 14.57 -4.10
N ALA A 382 3.01 14.32 -5.39
CA ALA A 382 4.02 14.05 -6.40
C ALA A 382 4.94 15.26 -6.60
N GLU A 383 4.40 16.49 -6.55
CA GLU A 383 5.22 17.71 -6.57
C GLU A 383 6.23 17.74 -5.41
N VAL A 384 5.83 17.31 -4.20
CA VAL A 384 6.73 17.21 -3.03
C VAL A 384 7.79 16.13 -3.25
N LEU A 385 7.38 14.94 -3.70
CA LEU A 385 8.29 13.82 -4.01
C LEU A 385 9.35 14.23 -5.03
N TYR A 386 8.92 14.79 -6.15
CA TYR A 386 9.81 15.16 -7.24
C TYR A 386 10.67 16.38 -6.88
N SER A 387 10.18 17.30 -6.06
CA SER A 387 11.01 18.38 -5.52
C SER A 387 12.14 17.82 -4.65
N LYS A 388 11.86 16.82 -3.80
CA LYS A 388 12.89 16.15 -2.99
C LYS A 388 13.87 15.34 -3.86
N VAL A 389 13.39 14.67 -4.91
CA VAL A 389 14.26 14.00 -5.90
C VAL A 389 15.20 15.02 -6.56
N ARG A 390 14.69 16.17 -7.03
CA ARG A 390 15.50 17.25 -7.58
C ARG A 390 16.51 17.82 -6.58
N GLU A 391 16.11 17.97 -5.32
CA GLU A 391 16.99 18.42 -4.24
C GLU A 391 18.17 17.46 -4.03
N PHE A 392 17.93 16.15 -4.03
CA PHE A 392 18.97 15.14 -3.86
C PHE A 392 19.89 15.03 -5.08
N ILE A 393 19.35 15.23 -6.27
CA ILE A 393 20.10 15.25 -7.53
C ILE A 393 20.95 16.51 -7.65
N GLN A 394 20.46 17.65 -7.14
CA GLN A 394 21.04 18.98 -7.33
C GLN A 394 21.14 19.33 -8.83
N SER A 395 21.89 20.37 -9.21
CA SER A 395 22.10 20.69 -10.63
C SER A 395 23.24 19.83 -11.20
N THR A 396 23.00 19.19 -12.33
CA THR A 396 23.95 18.26 -12.96
C THR A 396 24.11 18.57 -14.47
N PRO A 397 24.43 19.82 -14.85
CA PRO A 397 24.28 20.29 -16.23
C PRO A 397 25.21 19.59 -17.23
N ASN A 398 26.24 18.91 -16.75
CA ASN A 398 27.20 18.17 -17.57
C ASN A 398 26.94 16.65 -17.59
N ASP A 399 26.06 16.15 -16.71
CA ASP A 399 25.84 14.72 -16.54
C ASP A 399 24.84 14.19 -17.57
N THR A 400 25.16 13.02 -18.13
CA THR A 400 24.18 12.11 -18.72
C THR A 400 23.46 11.39 -17.57
N VAL A 401 22.13 11.37 -17.61
CA VAL A 401 21.28 10.78 -16.56
C VAL A 401 20.51 9.60 -17.14
N PHE A 402 20.40 8.51 -16.36
CA PHE A 402 19.45 7.43 -16.66
C PHE A 402 18.29 7.46 -15.68
N ASP A 403 17.07 7.36 -16.19
CA ASP A 403 15.84 7.19 -15.41
C ASP A 403 15.29 5.79 -15.72
N LEU A 404 15.51 4.85 -14.82
CA LEU A 404 15.13 3.45 -15.01
C LEU A 404 13.78 3.21 -14.35
N TYR A 405 12.89 2.50 -15.05
CA TYR A 405 11.48 2.33 -14.68
C TYR A 405 10.70 3.65 -14.76
N CYS A 406 10.95 4.43 -15.80
CA CYS A 406 10.50 5.82 -15.88
C CYS A 406 8.98 5.99 -16.05
N GLY A 407 8.23 4.92 -16.35
CA GLY A 407 6.80 4.99 -16.67
C GLY A 407 6.53 5.96 -17.81
N THR A 408 5.66 6.94 -17.57
CA THR A 408 5.34 8.05 -18.50
C THR A 408 6.41 9.13 -18.59
N GLY A 409 7.60 8.89 -18.03
CA GLY A 409 8.72 9.82 -18.06
C GLY A 409 8.50 11.06 -17.21
N THR A 410 7.73 10.96 -16.12
CA THR A 410 7.45 12.12 -15.26
C THR A 410 8.74 12.63 -14.59
N ILE A 411 9.52 11.73 -13.98
CA ILE A 411 10.84 12.04 -13.41
C ILE A 411 11.78 12.51 -14.52
N THR A 412 11.86 11.76 -15.62
CA THR A 412 12.67 12.11 -16.80
C THR A 412 12.46 13.57 -17.22
N GLN A 413 11.22 13.99 -17.42
CA GLN A 413 10.88 15.33 -17.89
C GLN A 413 11.14 16.41 -16.84
N ILE A 414 10.93 16.10 -15.56
CA ILE A 414 11.21 17.02 -14.45
C ILE A 414 12.72 17.28 -14.29
N LEU A 415 13.56 16.29 -14.60
CA LEU A 415 15.01 16.39 -14.52
C LEU A 415 15.67 16.94 -15.78
N ALA A 416 14.98 16.85 -16.92
CA ALA A 416 15.49 17.33 -18.20
C ALA A 416 16.05 18.77 -18.17
N PRO A 417 15.44 19.76 -17.48
CA PRO A 417 16.00 21.11 -17.42
C PRO A 417 17.29 21.27 -16.62
N VAL A 418 17.70 20.27 -15.83
CA VAL A 418 18.86 20.36 -14.93
C VAL A 418 20.02 19.43 -15.29
N CYS A 419 19.92 18.72 -16.42
CA CYS A 419 20.95 17.80 -16.92
C CYS A 419 21.29 18.01 -18.40
N LYS A 420 22.42 17.43 -18.85
CA LYS A 420 22.84 17.50 -20.26
C LYS A 420 21.89 16.73 -21.17
N GLU A 421 21.72 15.44 -20.88
CA GLU A 421 20.73 14.58 -21.52
C GLU A 421 20.21 13.55 -20.50
N ILE A 422 18.99 13.08 -20.71
CA ILE A 422 18.39 12.06 -19.87
C ILE A 422 17.74 10.97 -20.73
N THR A 423 17.99 9.70 -20.37
CA THR A 423 17.40 8.54 -21.02
C THR A 423 16.48 7.81 -20.04
N GLY A 424 15.19 7.81 -20.33
CA GLY A 424 14.17 7.02 -19.65
C GLY A 424 14.04 5.62 -20.23
N VAL A 425 13.96 4.60 -19.37
CA VAL A 425 13.73 3.20 -19.77
C VAL A 425 12.47 2.67 -19.08
N GLU A 426 11.53 2.14 -19.86
CA GLU A 426 10.26 1.61 -19.38
C GLU A 426 9.87 0.36 -20.20
N ILE A 427 9.31 -0.66 -19.56
CA ILE A 427 8.96 -1.91 -20.23
C ILE A 427 7.65 -1.79 -21.04
N VAL A 428 6.74 -0.90 -20.62
CA VAL A 428 5.44 -0.69 -21.27
C VAL A 428 5.57 0.32 -22.42
N GLU A 429 5.50 -0.16 -23.66
CA GLU A 429 5.60 0.69 -24.88
C GLU A 429 4.61 1.86 -24.87
N ARG A 430 3.35 1.62 -24.47
CA ARG A 430 2.33 2.68 -24.41
C ARG A 430 2.73 3.82 -23.46
N ALA A 431 3.40 3.51 -22.35
CA ALA A 431 3.87 4.53 -21.41
C ALA A 431 5.03 5.34 -22.02
N VAL A 432 5.91 4.70 -22.78
CA VAL A 432 7.00 5.34 -23.53
C VAL A 432 6.45 6.25 -24.64
N GLU A 433 5.42 5.82 -25.36
CA GLU A 433 4.74 6.66 -26.36
C GLU A 433 4.14 7.92 -25.72
N ASP A 434 3.45 7.76 -24.58
CA ASP A 434 2.90 8.88 -23.82
C ASP A 434 4.01 9.80 -23.27
N ALA A 435 5.14 9.23 -22.84
CA ALA A 435 6.32 9.99 -22.41
C ALA A 435 6.90 10.85 -23.54
N ARG A 436 7.03 10.30 -24.75
CA ARG A 436 7.50 11.03 -25.94
C ARG A 436 6.56 12.20 -26.28
N LYS A 437 5.25 11.96 -26.30
CA LYS A 437 4.23 13.00 -26.56
C LYS A 437 4.27 14.13 -25.51
N ASN A 438 4.45 13.77 -24.24
CA ASN A 438 4.53 14.75 -23.16
C ASN A 438 5.85 15.55 -23.20
N ALA A 439 6.98 14.91 -23.53
CA ALA A 439 8.24 15.62 -23.70
C ALA A 439 8.19 16.61 -24.87
N GLU A 440 7.54 16.23 -25.98
CA GLU A 440 7.28 17.14 -27.11
C GLU A 440 6.38 18.31 -26.71
N LEU A 441 5.29 18.04 -25.97
CA LEU A 441 4.38 19.07 -25.43
C LEU A 441 5.13 20.10 -24.57
N ASN A 442 6.06 19.61 -23.73
CA ASN A 442 6.89 20.43 -22.86
C ASN A 442 8.14 21.01 -23.55
N LYS A 443 8.30 20.77 -24.86
CA LYS A 443 9.44 21.25 -25.68
C LYS A 443 10.80 20.80 -25.14
N LEU A 444 10.85 19.62 -24.51
CA LEU A 444 12.06 19.02 -23.94
C LEU A 444 12.81 18.23 -25.01
N LYS A 445 13.93 18.78 -25.50
CA LYS A 445 14.72 18.19 -26.60
C LYS A 445 15.81 17.23 -26.15
N ASN A 446 16.14 17.21 -24.87
CA ASN A 446 17.23 16.41 -24.30
C ASN A 446 16.73 15.15 -23.56
N CYS A 447 15.47 14.75 -23.79
CA CYS A 447 14.89 13.50 -23.30
C CYS A 447 14.94 12.43 -24.39
N LYS A 448 15.36 11.22 -24.03
CA LYS A 448 15.27 10.00 -24.84
C LYS A 448 14.46 8.96 -24.07
N PHE A 449 13.62 8.20 -24.76
CA PHE A 449 12.83 7.13 -24.14
C PHE A 449 12.98 5.82 -24.90
N ILE A 450 13.33 4.77 -24.17
CA ILE A 450 13.57 3.42 -24.70
C ILE A 450 12.53 2.48 -24.08
N ALA A 451 11.76 1.81 -24.94
CA ALA A 451 10.87 0.75 -24.52
C ALA A 451 11.64 -0.58 -24.43
N GLY A 452 11.59 -1.22 -23.27
CA GLY A 452 12.19 -2.52 -23.06
C GLY A 452 12.46 -2.85 -21.59
N ASP A 453 12.76 -4.11 -21.35
CA ASP A 453 13.22 -4.58 -20.03
C ASP A 453 14.55 -3.89 -19.68
N VAL A 454 14.58 -3.19 -18.54
CA VAL A 454 15.77 -2.53 -17.99
C VAL A 454 16.99 -3.45 -18.03
N LEU A 455 16.84 -4.73 -17.66
CA LEU A 455 17.96 -5.68 -17.69
C LEU A 455 18.59 -5.83 -19.08
N LYS A 456 17.78 -5.82 -20.14
CA LYS A 456 18.21 -5.96 -21.53
C LYS A 456 18.71 -4.62 -22.09
N VAL A 457 17.98 -3.54 -21.84
CA VAL A 457 18.33 -2.19 -22.33
C VAL A 457 19.65 -1.70 -21.76
N LEU A 458 19.98 -2.07 -20.51
CA LEU A 458 21.29 -1.75 -19.93
C LEU A 458 22.46 -2.31 -20.75
N ASP A 459 22.29 -3.38 -21.55
CA ASP A 459 23.35 -3.88 -22.42
C ASP A 459 23.64 -2.96 -23.62
N SER A 460 22.62 -2.30 -24.19
CA SER A 460 22.79 -1.37 -25.30
C SER A 460 23.33 0.01 -24.86
N LEU A 461 23.25 0.31 -23.56
CA LEU A 461 23.72 1.57 -22.98
C LEU A 461 25.15 1.49 -22.43
N LYS A 462 25.83 0.34 -22.46
CA LYS A 462 27.14 0.12 -21.81
C LYS A 462 28.25 1.11 -22.18
N GLU A 463 28.24 1.62 -23.41
CA GLU A 463 29.24 2.59 -23.88
C GLU A 463 29.01 3.99 -23.30
N GLN A 464 27.81 4.26 -22.76
CA GLN A 464 27.49 5.52 -22.11
C GLN A 464 27.91 5.47 -20.64
N LYS A 465 28.41 6.60 -20.13
CA LYS A 465 28.82 6.76 -18.74
C LYS A 465 27.88 7.75 -18.04
N PRO A 466 26.80 7.27 -17.38
CA PRO A 466 25.92 8.16 -16.65
C PRO A 466 26.64 8.73 -15.42
N GLY A 467 26.53 10.04 -15.19
CA GLY A 467 26.97 10.65 -13.94
C GLY A 467 25.99 10.35 -12.79
N LEU A 468 24.73 10.11 -13.15
CA LEU A 468 23.62 9.89 -12.23
C LEU A 468 22.66 8.83 -12.78
N ILE A 469 22.20 7.95 -11.91
CA ILE A 469 21.09 7.02 -12.21
C ILE A 469 19.95 7.28 -11.22
N VAL A 470 18.74 7.40 -11.73
CA VAL A 470 17.50 7.42 -10.96
C VAL A 470 16.77 6.10 -11.18
N VAL A 471 16.25 5.52 -10.11
CA VAL A 471 15.48 4.27 -10.17
C VAL A 471 14.18 4.44 -9.38
N ASP A 472 13.05 4.09 -9.99
CA ASP A 472 11.73 4.02 -9.35
C ASP A 472 11.08 2.65 -9.64
N PRO A 473 11.63 1.55 -9.10
CA PRO A 473 11.22 0.21 -9.46
C PRO A 473 9.84 -0.18 -8.91
N PRO A 474 9.22 -1.25 -9.46
CA PRO A 474 7.98 -1.79 -8.91
C PRO A 474 8.16 -2.29 -7.48
N ARG A 475 7.05 -2.62 -6.80
CA ARG A 475 7.04 -3.10 -5.39
C ARG A 475 7.98 -4.27 -5.09
N GLY A 476 8.27 -5.12 -6.07
CA GLY A 476 9.24 -6.22 -5.95
C GLY A 476 10.71 -5.78 -5.80
N GLY A 477 11.00 -4.49 -5.96
CA GLY A 477 12.33 -3.91 -6.06
C GLY A 477 12.99 -4.20 -7.41
N ILE A 478 14.29 -3.97 -7.49
CA ILE A 478 15.08 -4.15 -8.71
C ILE A 478 15.39 -5.65 -8.89
N ASN A 479 15.32 -6.15 -10.12
CA ASN A 479 15.79 -7.50 -10.44
C ASN A 479 17.28 -7.62 -10.05
N PRO A 480 17.72 -8.67 -9.32
CA PRO A 480 19.11 -8.79 -8.87
C PRO A 480 20.16 -8.69 -10.00
N LYS A 481 19.86 -9.21 -11.20
CA LYS A 481 20.74 -9.10 -12.36
C LYS A 481 20.79 -7.66 -12.90
N ALA A 482 19.66 -6.95 -12.89
CA ALA A 482 19.61 -5.55 -13.32
C ALA A 482 20.34 -4.66 -12.31
N LEU A 483 20.14 -4.91 -11.01
CA LEU A 483 20.83 -4.21 -9.93
C LEU A 483 22.35 -4.31 -10.08
N GLN A 484 22.87 -5.51 -10.36
CA GLN A 484 24.29 -5.73 -10.62
C GLN A 484 24.80 -4.90 -11.80
N LYS A 485 24.06 -4.85 -12.91
CA LYS A 485 24.44 -4.00 -14.06
C LYS A 485 24.40 -2.50 -13.72
N ILE A 486 23.39 -2.06 -12.96
CA ILE A 486 23.25 -0.65 -12.55
C ILE A 486 24.47 -0.19 -11.74
N VAL A 487 24.93 -1.00 -10.78
CA VAL A 487 26.11 -0.63 -9.99
C VAL A 487 27.40 -0.68 -10.83
N GLU A 488 27.48 -1.58 -11.83
CA GLU A 488 28.63 -1.71 -12.75
C GLU A 488 28.80 -0.51 -13.70
N PHE A 489 27.73 0.21 -14.04
CA PHE A 489 27.85 1.50 -14.74
C PHE A 489 28.71 2.50 -13.98
N GLY A 490 28.79 2.33 -12.65
CA GLY A 490 29.71 3.09 -11.82
C GLY A 490 29.41 4.58 -11.76
N ALA A 491 28.14 4.97 -11.91
CA ALA A 491 27.66 6.33 -11.74
C ALA A 491 28.11 6.93 -10.41
N GLU A 492 28.38 8.23 -10.37
CA GLU A 492 28.84 8.89 -9.14
C GLU A 492 27.74 8.88 -8.08
N ARG A 493 26.48 9.01 -8.51
CA ARG A 493 25.31 9.10 -7.66
C ARG A 493 24.18 8.21 -8.16
N ILE A 494 23.43 7.66 -7.21
CA ILE A 494 22.17 6.95 -7.48
C ILE A 494 21.09 7.57 -6.59
N VAL A 495 19.95 7.93 -7.20
CA VAL A 495 18.74 8.29 -6.46
C VAL A 495 17.72 7.18 -6.61
N TYR A 496 17.34 6.58 -5.49
CA TYR A 496 16.38 5.48 -5.44
C TYR A 496 15.07 5.99 -4.84
N VAL A 497 13.99 5.93 -5.61
CA VAL A 497 12.62 6.17 -5.16
C VAL A 497 11.94 4.82 -4.93
N SER A 498 11.29 4.64 -3.78
CA SER A 498 10.65 3.36 -3.46
C SER A 498 9.38 3.51 -2.63
N CYS A 499 8.34 2.81 -3.06
CA CYS A 499 7.10 2.63 -2.31
C CYS A 499 7.13 1.45 -1.32
N MET A 500 8.25 0.71 -1.25
CA MET A 500 8.39 -0.53 -0.49
C MET A 500 9.72 -0.60 0.27
N PRO A 501 9.77 -0.09 1.52
CA PRO A 501 10.95 -0.10 2.39
C PRO A 501 11.63 -1.47 2.55
N THR A 502 10.88 -2.58 2.54
CA THR A 502 11.45 -3.92 2.74
C THR A 502 12.28 -4.40 1.55
N THR A 503 11.83 -4.15 0.32
CA THR A 503 12.61 -4.48 -0.89
C THR A 503 13.69 -3.44 -1.15
N LEU A 504 13.45 -2.17 -0.82
CA LEU A 504 14.47 -1.12 -0.80
C LEU A 504 15.69 -1.54 0.02
N VAL A 505 15.50 -2.00 1.27
CA VAL A 505 16.61 -2.44 2.13
C VAL A 505 17.47 -3.53 1.49
N ARG A 506 16.83 -4.55 0.89
CA ARG A 506 17.54 -5.63 0.20
C ARG A 506 18.43 -5.07 -0.93
N ASP A 507 17.90 -4.12 -1.69
CA ASP A 507 18.62 -3.54 -2.82
C ASP A 507 19.76 -2.62 -2.33
N LEU A 508 19.53 -1.83 -1.28
CA LEU A 508 20.54 -0.98 -0.65
C LEU A 508 21.71 -1.82 -0.10
N GLU A 509 21.46 -2.93 0.60
CA GLU A 509 22.52 -3.84 1.09
C GLU A 509 23.44 -4.29 -0.06
N LYS A 510 22.86 -4.62 -1.21
CA LYS A 510 23.62 -5.03 -2.39
C LYS A 510 24.37 -3.87 -3.03
N MET A 511 23.79 -2.67 -3.09
CA MET A 511 24.49 -1.47 -3.55
C MET A 511 25.68 -1.11 -2.64
N GLU A 512 25.53 -1.24 -1.32
CA GLU A 512 26.63 -1.00 -0.36
C GLU A 512 27.77 -1.98 -0.55
N SER A 513 27.46 -3.27 -0.72
CA SER A 513 28.46 -4.29 -1.03
C SER A 513 29.18 -4.07 -2.38
N SER A 514 28.63 -3.19 -3.24
CA SER A 514 29.17 -2.87 -4.56
C SER A 514 29.86 -1.50 -4.61
N GLY A 515 30.15 -0.91 -3.45
CA GLY A 515 30.93 0.33 -3.33
C GLY A 515 30.11 1.62 -3.37
N TYR A 516 28.80 1.56 -3.13
CA TYR A 516 28.00 2.76 -2.86
C TYR A 516 27.80 2.95 -1.36
N LYS A 517 27.53 4.17 -0.92
CA LYS A 517 27.15 4.45 0.46
C LYS A 517 25.87 5.26 0.48
N LEU A 518 24.90 4.80 1.27
CA LEU A 518 23.68 5.56 1.54
C LEU A 518 24.03 6.84 2.31
N GLN A 519 23.70 8.00 1.74
CA GLN A 519 23.98 9.30 2.33
C GLN A 519 22.78 9.87 3.07
N LYS A 520 21.65 9.93 2.36
CA LYS A 520 20.43 10.60 2.82
C LYS A 520 19.21 9.77 2.50
N VAL A 521 18.23 9.84 3.39
CA VAL A 521 16.90 9.24 3.21
C VAL A 521 15.86 10.25 3.61
N CYS A 522 14.85 10.45 2.76
CA CYS A 522 13.68 11.25 3.07
C CYS A 522 12.43 10.50 2.63
N CYS A 523 11.44 10.40 3.52
CA CYS A 523 10.15 9.84 3.18
C CYS A 523 9.20 10.93 2.69
N VAL A 524 8.21 10.57 1.88
CA VAL A 524 7.13 11.45 1.45
C VAL A 524 5.80 10.74 1.63
N ASP A 525 4.87 11.40 2.29
CA ASP A 525 3.52 10.88 2.46
C ASP A 525 2.67 11.13 1.20
N MET A 526 2.82 10.26 0.21
CA MET A 526 1.99 10.27 -1.00
C MET A 526 0.55 9.82 -0.75
N PHE A 527 0.32 9.03 0.30
CA PHE A 527 -0.96 8.36 0.55
C PHE A 527 -1.41 8.54 2.01
N PRO A 528 -1.85 9.75 2.39
CA PRO A 528 -2.48 10.01 3.69
C PRO A 528 -3.57 8.98 4.02
N ASN A 529 -3.75 8.67 5.31
CA ASN A 529 -4.72 7.70 5.82
C ASN A 529 -4.47 6.23 5.46
N THR A 530 -3.40 5.93 4.71
CA THR A 530 -2.96 4.56 4.42
C THR A 530 -1.64 4.26 5.12
N TYR A 531 -1.18 3.01 5.07
CA TYR A 531 0.16 2.66 5.54
C TYR A 531 1.28 2.89 4.51
N HIS A 532 0.93 3.24 3.26
CA HIS A 532 1.92 3.44 2.22
C HIS A 532 2.76 4.69 2.48
N VAL A 533 4.01 4.63 2.06
CA VAL A 533 5.01 5.69 2.19
C VAL A 533 5.98 5.58 1.01
N GLU A 534 6.26 6.70 0.36
CA GLU A 534 7.36 6.77 -0.61
C GLU A 534 8.65 7.14 0.11
N THR A 535 9.77 6.57 -0.31
CA THR A 535 11.09 6.80 0.26
C THR A 535 12.07 7.17 -0.84
N VAL A 536 12.72 8.32 -0.70
CA VAL A 536 13.79 8.80 -1.59
C VAL A 536 15.12 8.60 -0.88
N CYS A 537 16.04 7.90 -1.52
CA CYS A 537 17.39 7.64 -1.02
C CYS A 537 18.42 8.24 -1.98
N LEU A 538 19.44 8.90 -1.43
CA LEU A 538 20.63 9.33 -2.16
C LEU A 538 21.79 8.42 -1.79
N LEU A 539 22.41 7.79 -2.78
CA LEU A 539 23.62 7.02 -2.64
C LEU A 539 24.75 7.66 -3.44
N ASN A 540 25.95 7.67 -2.86
CA ASN A 540 27.16 8.11 -3.55
C ASN A 540 28.12 6.93 -3.69
N LYS A 541 28.84 6.87 -4.82
CA LYS A 541 29.93 5.93 -4.99
C LYS A 541 31.07 6.28 -4.05
N GLN A 542 31.61 5.29 -3.34
CA GLN A 542 32.80 5.45 -2.51
C GLN A 542 34.02 5.52 -3.43
N LYS A 543 34.89 6.51 -3.19
CA LYS A 543 36.13 6.71 -3.94
C LYS A 543 37.23 5.78 -3.46
#